data_AF-A0A2V5UDD7-F1
#
_entry.id   AF-A0A2V5UDD7-F1
#
_cell.length_a   1.000
_cell.length_b   1.000
_cell.length_c   1.000
_cell.angle_alpha   90.00
_cell.angle_beta   90.00
_cell.angle_gamma   90.00
#
_symmetry.space_group_name_H-M   'P 1'
#
loop_
_entity.id
_entity.type
_entity.pdbx_description
1 polymer ?
#
loop_
_entity_poly.entity_id
_entity_poly.type
_entity_poly.pdbx_seq_one_letter_code
_entity_poly.pdbx_strand_id
1 'polypeptide(L)'
;FDKIQRNREQIRLDIIRRSPIGFEIYAGDGTRNKEKIETWIRKNGFENWELTPKSGDPCLQENYLKKLVAGLSDENPEAANTIQRLIDLFADLHDFDSPPFGVAPDGRTHADQRPFGASSGRNTPKHYVLNARKWWRWLIHSVKGSAIINFDFASEEPAIAAYLSGDQAMISAYEAGDMYQPVINALGVSRKSAKACVLGVMYGRGA
;
A
#
# COMPACT_ATOMS: atom_id res chain seq x y z
N PHE A 1 -4.54 -17.70 14.89
CA PHE A 1 -5.61 -17.12 14.06
C PHE A 1 -6.93 -17.01 14.84
N ASP A 2 -7.35 -18.03 15.59
CA ASP A 2 -8.62 -18.04 16.35
C ASP A 2 -8.77 -16.88 17.34
N LYS A 3 -7.67 -16.42 17.94
CA LYS A 3 -7.69 -15.22 18.80
C LYS A 3 -8.14 -13.97 18.03
N ILE A 4 -7.77 -13.83 16.76
CA ILE A 4 -8.22 -12.72 15.91
C ILE A 4 -9.71 -12.86 15.65
N GLN A 5 -10.16 -14.05 15.25
CA GLN A 5 -11.58 -14.29 14.95
C GLN A 5 -12.47 -14.00 16.17
N ARG A 6 -12.06 -14.42 17.37
CA ARG A 6 -12.77 -14.13 18.62
C ARG A 6 -12.82 -12.65 18.99
N ASN A 7 -11.86 -11.85 18.54
CA ASN A 7 -11.78 -10.41 18.85
C ASN A 7 -12.01 -9.55 17.61
N ARG A 8 -12.66 -10.09 16.57
CA ARG A 8 -12.71 -9.47 15.24
C ARG A 8 -13.33 -8.07 15.27
N GLU A 9 -14.44 -7.92 15.98
CA GLU A 9 -15.14 -6.63 16.12
C GLU A 9 -14.26 -5.58 16.81
N GLN A 10 -13.64 -5.94 17.94
CA GLN A 10 -12.78 -5.03 18.69
C GLN A 10 -11.53 -4.63 17.89
N ILE A 11 -10.89 -5.57 17.21
CA ILE A 11 -9.71 -5.28 16.36
C ILE A 11 -10.11 -4.35 15.22
N ARG A 12 -11.26 -4.60 14.58
CA ARG A 12 -11.78 -3.72 13.52
C ARG A 12 -12.01 -2.30 14.04
N LEU A 13 -12.60 -2.17 15.22
CA LEU A 13 -12.81 -0.87 15.87
C LEU A 13 -11.48 -0.18 16.21
N ASP A 14 -10.46 -0.94 16.64
CA ASP A 14 -9.13 -0.41 16.92
C ASP A 14 -8.40 0.05 15.65
N ILE A 15 -8.59 -0.62 14.51
CA ILE A 15 -8.09 -0.15 13.20
C ILE A 15 -8.70 1.20 12.86
N ILE A 16 -10.02 1.36 13.03
CA ILE A 16 -10.70 2.64 12.84
C ILE A 16 -10.14 3.69 13.80
N ARG A 17 -10.07 3.39 15.10
CA ARG A 17 -9.61 4.33 16.13
C ARG A 17 -8.19 4.83 15.90
N ARG A 18 -7.29 3.97 15.42
CA ARG A 18 -5.89 4.32 15.15
C ARG A 18 -5.70 5.14 13.88
N SER A 19 -6.67 5.12 12.97
CA SER A 19 -6.61 5.94 11.77
C SER A 19 -6.93 7.41 12.09
N PRO A 20 -6.13 8.38 11.60
CA PRO A 20 -6.37 9.81 11.84
C PRO A 20 -7.76 10.29 11.43
N ILE A 21 -8.38 9.63 10.46
CA ILE A 21 -9.68 9.97 9.89
C ILE A 21 -10.80 9.04 10.36
N GLY A 22 -10.49 7.98 11.13
CA GLY A 22 -11.43 6.88 11.37
C GLY A 22 -12.74 7.34 11.97
N PHE A 23 -12.71 8.03 13.12
CA PHE A 23 -13.92 8.56 13.73
C PHE A 23 -14.47 9.85 13.08
N GLU A 24 -13.77 10.40 12.08
CA GLU A 24 -14.33 11.47 11.25
C GLU A 24 -15.34 10.93 10.23
N ILE A 25 -15.29 9.64 9.89
CA ILE A 25 -16.19 9.01 8.90
C ILE A 25 -16.96 7.79 9.43
N TYR A 26 -16.52 7.21 10.56
CA TYR A 26 -17.20 6.13 11.28
C TYR A 26 -17.84 6.63 12.58
N ALA A 27 -18.97 6.04 12.97
CA ALA A 27 -19.57 6.19 14.29
C ALA A 27 -18.73 5.46 15.36
N GLY A 28 -19.04 5.72 16.64
CA GLY A 28 -18.26 5.21 17.77
C GLY A 28 -18.29 3.68 17.91
N ASP A 29 -19.28 3.03 17.31
CA ASP A 29 -19.45 1.59 17.18
C ASP A 29 -18.70 0.99 15.97
N GLY A 30 -18.06 1.83 15.14
CA GLY A 30 -17.36 1.41 13.93
C GLY A 30 -18.26 1.27 12.69
N THR A 31 -19.52 1.69 12.77
CA THR A 31 -20.45 1.76 11.64
C THR A 31 -20.11 2.96 10.75
N ARG A 32 -20.05 2.77 9.42
CA ARG A 32 -19.79 3.87 8.49
C ARG A 32 -20.97 4.85 8.51
N ASN A 33 -20.72 6.14 8.74
CA ASN A 33 -21.77 7.13 8.95
C ASN A 33 -21.75 8.17 7.82
N LYS A 34 -22.88 8.30 7.11
CA LYS A 34 -23.04 9.19 5.95
C LYS A 34 -22.84 10.66 6.31
N GLU A 35 -23.53 11.15 7.33
CA GLU A 35 -23.48 12.56 7.75
C GLU A 35 -22.07 12.99 8.16
N LYS A 36 -21.36 12.08 8.83
CA LYS A 36 -19.94 12.24 9.18
C LYS A 36 -19.07 12.37 7.94
N ILE A 37 -19.25 11.50 6.94
CA ILE A 37 -18.51 11.59 5.66
C ILE A 37 -18.77 12.93 4.98
N GLU A 38 -20.02 13.35 4.86
CA GLU A 38 -20.36 14.64 4.25
C GLU A 38 -19.77 15.83 5.02
N THR A 39 -19.79 15.76 6.34
CA THR A 39 -19.17 16.77 7.21
C THR A 39 -17.67 16.80 7.03
N TRP A 40 -17.02 15.64 6.93
CA TRP A 40 -15.59 15.52 6.67
C TRP A 40 -15.21 16.09 5.31
N ILE A 41 -15.98 15.80 4.26
CA ILE A 41 -15.78 16.35 2.90
C ILE A 41 -15.82 17.89 2.95
N ARG A 42 -16.88 18.44 3.56
CA ARG A 42 -17.07 19.90 3.71
C ARG A 42 -15.95 20.55 4.54
N LYS A 43 -15.58 19.94 5.67
CA LYS A 43 -14.52 20.43 6.57
C LYS A 43 -13.16 20.56 5.87
N ASN A 44 -12.85 19.65 4.95
CA ASN A 44 -11.59 19.63 4.22
C ASN A 44 -11.65 20.45 2.91
N GLY A 45 -12.75 21.14 2.62
CA GLY A 45 -12.87 22.01 1.45
C GLY A 45 -12.89 21.29 0.12
N PHE A 46 -13.28 20.01 0.09
CA PHE A 46 -13.39 19.27 -1.17
C PHE A 46 -14.67 19.66 -1.91
N GLU A 47 -14.54 20.53 -2.91
CA GLU A 47 -15.63 20.93 -3.79
C GLU A 47 -15.88 19.87 -4.87
N ASN A 48 -17.12 19.75 -5.35
CA ASN A 48 -17.51 18.85 -6.45
C ASN A 48 -17.21 17.35 -6.20
N TRP A 49 -17.33 16.88 -4.95
CA TRP A 49 -17.21 15.46 -4.64
C TRP A 49 -18.26 14.64 -5.41
N GLU A 50 -17.83 13.60 -6.12
CA GLU A 50 -18.70 12.78 -6.96
C GLU A 50 -19.71 12.04 -6.11
N LEU A 51 -20.96 11.99 -6.53
CA LEU A 51 -22.01 11.24 -5.86
C LEU A 51 -22.27 9.93 -6.60
N THR A 52 -22.56 8.89 -5.84
CA THR A 52 -22.96 7.60 -6.41
C THR A 52 -24.29 7.72 -7.14
N PRO A 53 -24.41 7.28 -8.41
CA PRO A 53 -25.62 7.51 -9.20
C PRO A 53 -26.91 6.91 -8.62
N LYS A 54 -26.79 5.84 -7.81
CA LYS A 54 -27.96 5.10 -7.29
C LYS A 54 -28.46 5.61 -5.94
N SER A 55 -27.58 5.92 -5.00
CA SER A 55 -27.97 6.32 -3.64
C SER A 55 -27.80 7.81 -3.36
N GLY A 56 -27.11 8.55 -4.23
CA GLY A 56 -26.77 9.95 -4.00
C GLY A 56 -25.78 10.15 -2.84
N ASP A 57 -25.19 9.07 -2.33
CA ASP A 57 -24.17 9.15 -1.29
C ASP A 57 -22.82 9.56 -1.89
N PRO A 58 -21.93 10.20 -1.11
CA PRO A 58 -20.57 10.48 -1.53
C PRO A 58 -19.87 9.24 -2.10
N CYS A 59 -19.23 9.38 -3.27
CA CYS A 59 -18.49 8.31 -3.91
C CYS A 59 -17.22 8.01 -3.12
N LEU A 60 -17.05 6.74 -2.74
CA LEU A 60 -15.90 6.24 -1.99
C LEU A 60 -15.17 5.12 -2.75
N GLN A 61 -15.42 5.02 -4.06
CA GLN A 61 -14.80 4.00 -4.89
C GLN A 61 -13.30 4.27 -5.02
N GLU A 62 -12.48 3.23 -4.87
CA GLU A 62 -11.02 3.36 -4.83
C GLU A 62 -10.46 4.01 -6.11
N ASN A 63 -11.01 3.68 -7.28
CA ASN A 63 -10.60 4.28 -8.55
C ASN A 63 -10.88 5.79 -8.62
N TYR A 64 -12.00 6.26 -8.06
CA TYR A 64 -12.32 7.68 -7.96
C TYR A 64 -11.36 8.39 -7.00
N LEU A 65 -11.19 7.85 -5.79
CA LEU A 65 -10.31 8.44 -4.79
C LEU A 65 -8.86 8.53 -5.28
N LYS A 66 -8.35 7.51 -5.98
CA LYS A 66 -7.01 7.53 -6.58
C LYS A 66 -6.87 8.62 -7.66
N LYS A 67 -7.91 8.85 -8.46
CA LYS A 67 -7.93 9.95 -9.44
C LYS A 67 -7.88 11.31 -8.76
N LEU A 68 -8.66 11.50 -7.68
CA LEU A 68 -8.61 12.74 -6.89
C LEU A 68 -7.22 12.99 -6.33
N VAL A 69 -6.60 11.97 -5.72
CA VAL A 69 -5.23 12.09 -5.19
C VAL A 69 -4.26 12.48 -6.30
N ALA A 70 -4.33 11.83 -7.46
CA ALA A 70 -3.47 12.15 -8.60
C ALA A 70 -3.64 13.60 -9.07
N GLY A 71 -4.88 14.10 -9.16
CA GLY A 71 -5.15 15.49 -9.56
C GLY A 71 -4.70 16.54 -8.53
N LEU A 72 -4.76 16.21 -7.24
CA LEU A 72 -4.42 17.14 -6.16
C LEU A 72 -2.94 17.09 -5.74
N SER A 73 -2.18 16.08 -6.18
CA SER A 73 -0.84 15.82 -5.62
C SER A 73 0.14 16.99 -5.77
N ASP A 74 0.01 17.79 -6.84
CA ASP A 74 0.87 18.94 -7.09
C ASP A 74 0.24 20.26 -6.61
N GLU A 75 -1.07 20.43 -6.77
CA GLU A 75 -1.79 21.68 -6.42
C GLU A 75 -2.05 21.81 -4.92
N ASN A 76 -2.45 20.71 -4.27
CA ASN A 76 -2.75 20.66 -2.84
C ASN A 76 -2.32 19.32 -2.21
N PRO A 77 -1.01 19.17 -1.92
CA PRO A 77 -0.46 17.92 -1.38
C PRO A 77 -1.06 17.50 -0.03
N GLU A 78 -1.50 18.45 0.79
CA GLU A 78 -2.14 18.16 2.08
C GLU A 78 -3.51 17.50 1.88
N ALA A 79 -4.33 18.08 0.99
CA ALA A 79 -5.61 17.53 0.61
C ALA A 79 -5.47 16.13 -0.02
N ALA A 80 -4.48 15.95 -0.89
CA ALA A 80 -4.13 14.65 -1.46
C ALA A 80 -3.73 13.63 -0.36
N ASN A 81 -2.94 14.05 0.64
CA ASN A 81 -2.55 13.20 1.77
C ASN A 81 -3.76 12.78 2.60
N THR A 82 -4.70 13.70 2.82
CA THR A 82 -5.93 13.44 3.57
C THR A 82 -6.81 12.39 2.88
N ILE A 83 -6.96 12.45 1.55
CA ILE A 83 -7.66 11.39 0.78
C ILE A 83 -6.84 10.10 0.76
N GLN A 84 -5.51 10.17 0.69
CA GLN A 84 -4.67 8.97 0.74
C GLN A 84 -4.86 8.20 2.06
N ARG A 85 -4.99 8.89 3.20
CA ARG A 85 -5.33 8.27 4.50
C ARG A 85 -6.69 7.55 4.47
N LEU A 86 -7.65 8.07 3.70
CA LEU A 86 -8.96 7.44 3.47
C LEU A 86 -8.83 6.14 2.71
N ILE A 87 -8.08 6.15 1.60
CA ILE A 87 -7.78 4.95 0.82
C ILE A 87 -7.06 3.92 1.70
N ASP A 88 -6.08 4.34 2.50
CA ASP A 88 -5.32 3.44 3.36
C ASP A 88 -6.17 2.78 4.44
N LEU A 89 -7.06 3.54 5.10
CA LEU A 89 -7.99 2.98 6.08
C LEU A 89 -8.93 1.95 5.44
N PHE A 90 -9.49 2.25 4.26
CA PHE A 90 -10.36 1.30 3.57
C PHE A 90 -9.61 0.04 3.12
N ALA A 91 -8.37 0.18 2.66
CA ALA A 91 -7.53 -0.95 2.32
C ALA A 91 -7.20 -1.82 3.55
N ASP A 92 -6.89 -1.20 4.69
CA ASP A 92 -6.65 -1.94 5.95
C ASP A 92 -7.89 -2.67 6.45
N LEU A 93 -9.07 -2.03 6.38
CA LEU A 93 -10.32 -2.66 6.75
C LEU A 93 -10.71 -3.78 5.79
N HIS A 94 -10.55 -3.59 4.48
CA HIS A 94 -10.82 -4.63 3.48
C HIS A 94 -9.92 -5.85 3.69
N ASP A 95 -8.62 -5.64 3.86
CA ASP A 95 -7.64 -6.71 4.05
C ASP A 95 -7.79 -7.39 5.43
N PHE A 96 -8.31 -6.69 6.45
CA PHE A 96 -8.72 -7.31 7.70
C PHE A 96 -10.01 -8.13 7.56
N ASP A 97 -10.99 -7.59 6.84
CA ASP A 97 -12.31 -8.21 6.69
C ASP A 97 -12.25 -9.46 5.80
N SER A 98 -11.39 -9.43 4.76
CA SER A 98 -11.21 -10.48 3.77
C SER A 98 -9.71 -10.65 3.44
N PRO A 99 -8.90 -11.22 4.35
CA PRO A 99 -7.47 -11.38 4.13
C PRO A 99 -7.19 -12.29 2.92
N PRO A 100 -6.13 -12.03 2.14
CA PRO A 100 -5.81 -12.76 0.91
C PRO A 100 -5.13 -14.12 1.19
N PHE A 101 -5.31 -14.68 2.39
CA PHE A 101 -4.76 -15.96 2.84
C PHE A 101 -5.71 -16.64 3.82
N GLY A 102 -5.58 -17.95 3.95
CA GLY A 102 -6.26 -18.76 4.97
C GLY A 102 -5.26 -19.45 5.88
N VAL A 103 -5.71 -19.84 7.07
CA VAL A 103 -4.95 -20.69 8.00
C VAL A 103 -5.64 -22.04 8.05
N ALA A 104 -4.92 -23.09 7.65
CA ALA A 104 -5.43 -24.46 7.65
C ALA A 104 -5.45 -25.06 9.07
N PRO A 105 -6.12 -26.21 9.29
CA PRO A 105 -6.20 -26.87 10.61
C PRO A 105 -4.85 -27.25 11.22
N ASP A 106 -3.80 -27.38 10.40
CA ASP A 106 -2.41 -27.59 10.85
C ASP A 106 -1.74 -26.32 11.41
N GLY A 107 -2.48 -25.20 11.45
CA GLY A 107 -2.01 -23.90 11.92
C GLY A 107 -1.12 -23.16 10.92
N ARG A 108 -1.05 -23.58 9.66
CA ARG A 108 -0.18 -22.99 8.62
C ARG A 108 -0.98 -22.33 7.51
N THR A 109 -0.36 -21.37 6.84
CA THR A 109 -0.88 -20.81 5.58
C THR A 109 -0.27 -21.58 4.40
N HIS A 110 -1.09 -22.00 3.46
CA HIS A 110 -0.65 -22.70 2.25
C HIS A 110 -0.86 -21.79 1.04
N ALA A 111 0.24 -21.27 0.49
CA ALA A 111 0.20 -20.35 -0.64
C ALA A 111 0.30 -21.11 -1.97
N ASP A 112 -0.57 -20.76 -2.92
CA ASP A 112 -0.45 -21.20 -4.30
C ASP A 112 0.66 -20.40 -4.98
N GLN A 113 1.80 -21.02 -5.31
CA GLN A 113 2.95 -20.26 -5.84
C GLN A 113 2.75 -19.70 -7.25
N ARG A 114 1.91 -20.34 -8.08
CA ARG A 114 1.59 -19.94 -9.48
C ARG A 114 2.82 -19.44 -10.25
N PRO A 115 3.75 -20.34 -10.62
CA PRO A 115 4.94 -19.97 -11.36
C PRO A 115 4.60 -19.41 -12.74
N PHE A 116 5.39 -18.43 -13.21
CA PHE A 116 5.24 -17.78 -14.53
C PHE A 116 3.85 -17.20 -14.80
N GLY A 117 3.12 -16.80 -13.77
CA GLY A 117 1.77 -16.26 -13.94
C GLY A 117 1.72 -14.81 -14.43
N ALA A 118 2.86 -14.09 -14.44
CA ALA A 118 3.00 -12.76 -15.03
C ALA A 118 3.70 -12.83 -16.40
N SER A 119 3.42 -11.86 -17.28
CA SER A 119 4.09 -11.76 -18.59
C SER A 119 5.61 -11.54 -18.50
N SER A 120 6.10 -11.01 -17.39
CA SER A 120 7.54 -10.88 -17.09
C SER A 120 8.21 -12.19 -16.64
N GLY A 121 7.45 -13.29 -16.55
CA GLY A 121 7.92 -14.58 -16.02
C GLY A 121 7.89 -14.70 -14.50
N ARG A 122 7.45 -13.68 -13.77
CA ARG A 122 7.34 -13.72 -12.30
C ARG A 122 6.21 -14.64 -11.80
N ASN A 123 6.39 -15.18 -10.60
CA ASN A 123 5.35 -15.90 -9.87
C ASN A 123 4.21 -14.95 -9.46
N THR A 124 2.97 -15.45 -9.46
CA THR A 124 1.79 -14.67 -9.04
C THR A 124 1.04 -15.37 -7.90
N PRO A 125 1.66 -15.46 -6.71
CA PRO A 125 1.14 -16.30 -5.65
C PRO A 125 -0.26 -15.88 -5.20
N LYS A 126 -1.10 -16.85 -4.83
CA LYS A 126 -2.41 -16.64 -4.20
C LYS A 126 -2.47 -17.31 -2.83
N HIS A 127 -3.46 -16.94 -2.02
CA HIS A 127 -3.60 -17.44 -0.65
C HIS A 127 -2.34 -17.20 0.21
N TYR A 128 -1.64 -16.09 -0.05
CA TYR A 128 -0.31 -15.84 0.46
C TYR A 128 -0.28 -14.66 1.45
N VAL A 129 0.20 -14.92 2.66
CA VAL A 129 0.27 -13.91 3.74
C VAL A 129 1.10 -12.69 3.38
N LEU A 130 2.12 -12.82 2.52
CA LEU A 130 2.92 -11.68 2.09
C LEU A 130 2.23 -10.76 1.07
N ASN A 131 1.13 -11.21 0.46
CA ASN A 131 0.27 -10.35 -0.37
C ASN A 131 -0.66 -9.46 0.48
N ALA A 132 -0.85 -9.80 1.75
CA ALA A 132 -1.66 -9.01 2.67
C ALA A 132 -0.94 -7.72 3.08
N ARG A 133 -1.67 -6.79 3.71
CA ARG A 133 -1.09 -5.57 4.28
C ARG A 133 0.01 -5.94 5.27
N LYS A 134 1.07 -5.12 5.31
CA LYS A 134 2.33 -5.45 6.02
C LYS A 134 2.13 -5.79 7.49
N TRP A 135 1.12 -5.22 8.14
CA TRP A 135 0.86 -5.52 9.54
C TRP A 135 0.47 -6.98 9.76
N TRP A 136 -0.10 -7.71 8.79
CA TRP A 136 -0.34 -9.16 8.94
C TRP A 136 0.92 -10.00 9.13
N ARG A 137 2.11 -9.47 8.83
CA ARG A 137 3.38 -10.21 8.95
C ARG A 137 3.68 -10.65 10.38
N TRP A 138 3.04 -10.07 11.41
CA TRP A 138 3.15 -10.57 12.78
C TRP A 138 2.61 -12.01 12.94
N LEU A 139 1.77 -12.50 12.02
CA LEU A 139 1.33 -13.89 11.99
C LEU A 139 2.42 -14.87 11.55
N ILE A 140 3.49 -14.38 10.93
CA ILE A 140 4.58 -15.23 10.46
C ILE A 140 5.53 -15.46 11.63
N HIS A 141 5.49 -16.67 12.19
CA HIS A 141 6.34 -17.05 13.31
C HIS A 141 7.04 -18.38 13.03
N SER A 142 8.26 -18.53 13.54
CA SER A 142 8.94 -19.82 13.53
C SER A 142 8.27 -20.77 14.53
N VAL A 143 8.48 -22.07 14.32
CA VAL A 143 8.21 -23.07 15.35
C VAL A 143 9.32 -23.04 16.40
N LYS A 144 9.02 -23.52 17.60
CA LYS A 144 10.00 -23.58 18.72
C LYS A 144 11.27 -24.29 18.28
N GLY A 145 12.43 -23.68 18.53
CA GLY A 145 13.73 -24.21 18.14
C GLY A 145 14.18 -23.85 16.72
N SER A 146 13.45 -22.98 16.02
CA SER A 146 13.81 -22.50 14.67
C SER A 146 13.76 -20.97 14.58
N ALA A 147 14.40 -20.42 13.54
CA ALA A 147 14.37 -19.00 13.20
C ALA A 147 13.79 -18.80 11.78
N ILE A 148 13.22 -17.62 11.54
CA ILE A 148 12.87 -17.17 10.18
C ILE A 148 14.05 -16.38 9.63
N ILE A 149 14.46 -16.71 8.41
CA ILE A 149 15.48 -15.96 7.66
C ILE A 149 14.79 -15.40 6.42
N ASN A 150 14.97 -14.11 6.16
CA ASN A 150 14.48 -13.44 4.96
C ASN A 150 15.67 -13.00 4.12
N PHE A 151 15.74 -13.47 2.88
CA PHE A 151 16.70 -13.00 1.87
C PHE A 151 15.95 -12.18 0.84
N ASP A 152 16.44 -10.98 0.55
CA ASP A 152 15.85 -10.05 -0.40
C ASP A 152 16.96 -9.46 -1.27
N PHE A 153 16.70 -9.31 -2.57
CA PHE A 153 17.65 -8.68 -3.48
C PHE A 153 17.52 -7.16 -3.36
N ALA A 154 18.58 -6.51 -2.88
CA ALA A 154 18.60 -5.05 -2.79
C ALA A 154 18.60 -4.47 -4.21
N SER A 155 17.56 -3.72 -4.56
CA SER A 155 17.50 -2.95 -5.82
C SER A 155 17.76 -3.78 -7.09
N GLU A 156 17.22 -5.00 -7.16
CA GLU A 156 17.42 -5.93 -8.28
C GLU A 156 17.08 -5.31 -9.65
N GLU A 157 15.86 -4.77 -9.80
CA GLU A 157 15.43 -4.25 -11.10
C GLU A 157 16.29 -3.07 -11.59
N PRO A 158 16.62 -2.07 -10.74
CA PRO A 158 17.53 -1.02 -11.17
C PRO A 158 18.96 -1.47 -11.44
N ALA A 159 19.45 -2.49 -10.72
CA ALA A 159 20.75 -3.08 -11.00
C ALA A 159 20.78 -3.72 -12.38
N ILE A 160 19.75 -4.52 -12.70
CA ILE A 160 19.59 -5.11 -14.03
C ILE A 160 19.59 -4.01 -15.11
N ALA A 161 18.85 -2.93 -14.90
CA ALA A 161 18.81 -1.81 -15.85
C ALA A 161 20.20 -1.17 -16.05
N ALA A 162 20.96 -0.96 -14.97
CA ALA A 162 22.31 -0.39 -15.01
C ALA A 162 23.28 -1.28 -15.82
N TYR A 163 23.29 -2.59 -15.55
CA TYR A 163 24.16 -3.52 -16.27
C TYR A 163 23.72 -3.74 -17.72
N LEU A 164 22.43 -3.68 -18.03
CA LEU A 164 21.93 -3.79 -19.41
C LEU A 164 22.22 -2.53 -20.24
N SER A 165 22.21 -1.34 -19.63
CA SER A 165 22.56 -0.09 -20.32
C SER A 165 24.05 0.14 -20.47
N GLY A 166 24.88 -0.48 -19.60
CA GLY A 166 26.30 -0.21 -19.51
C GLY A 166 26.62 1.16 -18.89
N ASP A 167 25.66 1.78 -18.18
CA ASP A 167 25.88 3.06 -17.52
C ASP A 167 26.78 2.89 -16.28
N GLN A 168 28.01 3.38 -16.40
CA GLN A 168 29.01 3.15 -15.37
C GLN A 168 28.77 3.94 -14.09
N ALA A 169 28.03 5.05 -14.14
CA ALA A 169 27.64 5.79 -12.94
C ALA A 169 26.57 5.02 -12.16
N MET A 170 25.60 4.41 -12.86
CA MET A 170 24.58 3.58 -12.22
C MET A 170 25.14 2.27 -11.66
N ILE A 171 26.05 1.60 -12.38
CA ILE A 171 26.74 0.39 -11.91
C ILE A 171 27.53 0.71 -10.63
N SER A 172 28.35 1.75 -10.66
CA SER A 172 29.15 2.16 -9.50
C SER A 172 28.27 2.51 -8.29
N ALA A 173 27.11 3.11 -8.51
CA ALA A 173 26.17 3.45 -7.45
C ALA A 173 25.49 2.22 -6.83
N TYR A 174 25.17 1.22 -7.65
CA TYR A 174 24.66 -0.06 -7.16
C TYR A 174 25.71 -0.78 -6.30
N GLU A 175 26.97 -0.86 -6.78
CA GLU A 175 28.09 -1.48 -6.05
C GLU A 175 28.42 -0.74 -4.74
N ALA A 176 28.24 0.58 -4.71
CA ALA A 176 28.36 1.39 -3.50
C ALA A 176 27.19 1.21 -2.50
N GLY A 177 26.15 0.44 -2.86
CA GLY A 177 24.98 0.18 -2.01
C GLY A 177 23.90 1.26 -2.06
N ASP A 178 24.04 2.29 -2.89
CA ASP A 178 23.06 3.35 -3.02
C ASP A 178 22.87 3.86 -4.45
N MET A 179 22.05 3.12 -5.20
CA MET A 179 21.68 3.43 -6.57
C MET A 179 21.00 4.80 -6.79
N TYR A 180 20.52 5.48 -5.74
CA TYR A 180 19.83 6.77 -5.88
C TYR A 180 20.76 7.96 -5.65
N GLN A 181 21.94 7.73 -5.06
CA GLN A 181 22.87 8.79 -4.70
C GLN A 181 23.36 9.64 -5.89
N PRO A 182 23.66 9.09 -7.08
CA PRO A 182 24.05 9.90 -8.23
C PRO A 182 22.97 10.91 -8.64
N VAL A 183 21.71 10.50 -8.59
CA VAL A 183 20.57 11.36 -8.95
C VAL A 183 20.38 12.46 -7.91
N ILE A 184 20.55 12.14 -6.62
CA ILE A 184 20.56 13.15 -5.54
C ILE A 184 21.65 14.18 -5.80
N ASN A 185 22.87 13.74 -6.09
CA ASN A 185 24.01 14.64 -6.31
C ASN A 185 23.83 15.51 -7.56
N ALA A 186 23.31 14.93 -8.64
CA ALA A 186 23.14 15.63 -9.91
C ALA A 186 21.99 16.65 -9.88
N LEU A 187 20.88 16.33 -9.20
CA LEU A 187 19.67 17.15 -9.23
C LEU A 187 19.44 17.97 -7.95
N GLY A 188 20.20 17.71 -6.88
CA GLY A 188 20.02 18.38 -5.58
C GLY A 188 18.67 18.05 -4.90
N VAL A 189 18.08 16.89 -5.20
CA VAL A 189 16.75 16.50 -4.72
C VAL A 189 16.79 15.55 -3.54
N SER A 190 15.67 15.43 -2.83
CA SER A 190 15.53 14.43 -1.77
C SER A 190 15.71 13.00 -2.29
N ARG A 191 16.15 12.08 -1.43
CA ARG A 191 16.20 10.63 -1.74
C ARG A 191 14.85 10.08 -2.22
N LYS A 192 13.75 10.57 -1.65
CA LYS A 192 12.39 10.17 -2.04
C LYS A 192 12.11 10.56 -3.50
N SER A 193 12.46 11.78 -3.88
CA SER A 193 12.32 12.30 -5.25
C SER A 193 13.23 11.54 -6.22
N ALA A 194 14.51 11.36 -5.87
CA ALA A 194 15.46 10.59 -6.69
C ALA A 194 14.96 9.16 -6.96
N LYS A 195 14.48 8.47 -5.92
CA LYS A 195 13.88 7.14 -6.05
C LYS A 195 12.66 7.14 -6.96
N ALA A 196 11.78 8.14 -6.82
CA ALA A 196 10.60 8.26 -7.68
C ALA A 196 10.98 8.49 -9.15
N CYS A 197 11.98 9.31 -9.43
CA CYS A 197 12.50 9.53 -10.78
C CYS A 197 13.06 8.25 -11.39
N VAL A 198 13.97 7.55 -10.70
CA VAL A 198 14.59 6.32 -11.21
C VAL A 198 13.53 5.26 -11.52
N LEU A 199 12.63 4.99 -10.57
CA LEU A 199 11.56 4.01 -10.79
C LEU A 199 10.56 4.48 -11.87
N GLY A 200 10.26 5.77 -11.93
CA GLY A 200 9.40 6.35 -12.95
C GLY A 200 9.92 6.10 -14.36
N VAL A 201 11.21 6.38 -14.60
CA VAL A 201 11.88 6.12 -15.89
C VAL A 201 11.86 4.63 -16.22
N MET A 202 12.19 3.76 -15.26
CA MET A 202 12.22 2.31 -15.47
C MET A 202 10.86 1.72 -15.88
N TYR A 203 9.77 2.23 -15.31
CA TYR A 203 8.42 1.79 -15.66
C TYR A 203 7.78 2.58 -16.80
N GLY A 204 8.57 3.40 -17.53
CA GLY A 204 8.09 4.16 -18.68
C GLY A 204 7.02 5.20 -18.33
N ARG A 205 7.06 5.75 -17.12
CA ARG A 205 6.12 6.79 -16.69
C ARG A 205 6.40 8.08 -17.46
N GLY A 206 5.35 8.71 -17.99
CA GLY A 206 5.43 10.04 -18.59
C GLY A 206 5.91 11.10 -17.59
N ALA A 207 6.43 12.19 -18.14
CA ALA A 207 6.82 13.38 -17.38
C ALA A 207 5.60 14.06 -16.72
#